data_AF-A0A7W7HG54-F1
#
_entry.id   AF-A0A7W7HG54-F1
#
_cell.length_a   1.000
_cell.length_b   1.000
_cell.length_c   1.000
_cell.angle_alpha   90.00
_cell.angle_beta   90.00
_cell.angle_gamma   90.00
#
_symmetry.space_group_name_H-M   'P 1'
#
loop_
_entity.id
_entity.type
_entity.pdbx_description
1 polymer ?
#
loop_
_entity_poly.entity_id
_entity_poly.type
_entity_poly.pdbx_seq_one_letter_code
_entity_poly.pdbx_strand_id
1 'polypeptide(L)'
;MWNILSTGLRHSLAAAVGATVMLAGTPALADPADTAQPLSAEAAAASDSAACDPQGTTAADAALATKLNSQLQVDMRGAMNAYRTSCARMVVEAVKARGLSERAAVIAITTVIVETHLVNLNVKLDHTSLGLFQQQDPWGSEAQRLDPVWATNAFLDKMLREYPDDSWKTAQIGAVCQEVQQSQYGSKYQPQAGDAQIIVDALWNGSAAPGNHDFDGDGDADLFTRNASTKALWLYKGAGNGSFEFGEQKEVWVGWGGYDIVVAPGDFDGDGDPDLIARNSTTKALWLYKGDGNGSFEFGEQKEIWAGWGGYDMIIAPGDFDGDGDPDLIARNSTTKAIWLYKGDGKGSFEFGEQKELWAGWGGYDMIIAPGDFDGDGDPDLIARNATTKAIWLYKGDGNGSFEFGEQKELWAGWGGYDMIITPGDFDGDGDPDLIARNSTTKAIWLYKGDGNGSFEFGAQKEIWAGWGGFDLIV
;
A
#
# COMPACT_ATOMS: atom_id res chain seq x y z
N MET A 1 -56.79 52.35 17.72
CA MET A 1 -57.53 51.77 16.58
C MET A 1 -57.48 50.25 16.80
N TRP A 2 -58.56 49.45 16.82
CA TRP A 2 -59.71 49.34 15.88
C TRP A 2 -59.27 48.92 14.46
N ASN A 3 -59.81 47.88 13.81
CA ASN A 3 -60.71 46.82 14.32
C ASN A 3 -60.73 45.54 13.44
N ILE A 4 -61.44 44.52 13.93
CA ILE A 4 -61.77 43.18 13.40
C ILE A 4 -62.58 43.15 12.08
N LEU A 5 -62.39 42.10 11.26
CA LEU A 5 -63.30 41.33 10.35
C LEU A 5 -62.45 40.20 9.71
N SER A 6 -62.81 38.94 9.38
CA SER A 6 -64.04 38.09 9.30
C SER A 6 -65.01 38.37 8.14
N THR A 7 -65.72 37.40 7.50
CA THR A 7 -66.07 35.97 7.82
C THR A 7 -65.94 35.03 6.59
N GLY A 8 -65.86 33.70 6.79
CA GLY A 8 -66.97 32.73 6.58
C GLY A 8 -66.44 31.42 5.93
N LEU A 9 -67.14 30.30 5.66
CA LEU A 9 -68.49 29.70 5.89
C LEU A 9 -68.33 28.17 5.50
N ARG A 10 -69.08 27.12 5.92
CA ARG A 10 -70.03 26.83 7.02
C ARG A 10 -70.34 25.29 7.09
N HIS A 11 -70.21 24.65 8.27
CA HIS A 11 -70.86 23.35 8.67
C HIS A 11 -70.35 22.03 7.99
N SER A 12 -70.58 20.79 8.51
CA SER A 12 -71.45 20.30 9.61
C SER A 12 -70.89 19.08 10.39
N LEU A 13 -71.41 18.88 11.61
CA LEU A 13 -71.38 17.63 12.43
C LEU A 13 -72.30 16.53 11.84
N ALA A 14 -72.41 15.27 12.32
CA ALA A 14 -71.54 14.31 13.03
C ALA A 14 -72.36 13.00 13.29
N ALA A 15 -71.71 11.84 13.53
CA ALA A 15 -72.31 10.62 14.12
C ALA A 15 -71.22 9.62 14.59
N ALA A 16 -71.55 8.61 15.41
CA ALA A 16 -70.57 7.71 16.05
C ALA A 16 -71.15 6.32 16.44
N VAL A 17 -70.33 5.49 17.11
CA VAL A 17 -70.64 4.22 17.83
C VAL A 17 -70.70 2.93 16.98
N GLY A 18 -70.10 1.84 17.49
CA GLY A 18 -70.27 0.46 16.97
C GLY A 18 -69.12 -0.51 17.31
N ALA A 19 -69.19 -1.20 18.46
CA ALA A 19 -68.06 -1.97 19.01
C ALA A 19 -68.11 -3.50 18.76
N THR A 20 -66.91 -4.12 18.75
CA THR A 20 -66.60 -5.49 19.21
C THR A 20 -67.07 -6.72 18.40
N VAL A 21 -66.13 -7.63 18.10
CA VAL A 21 -66.11 -9.06 18.52
C VAL A 21 -64.77 -9.72 18.14
N MET A 22 -64.20 -10.53 19.04
CA MET A 22 -63.14 -11.51 18.71
C MET A 22 -63.76 -12.91 18.65
N LEU A 23 -63.30 -13.74 17.70
CA LEU A 23 -63.43 -15.20 17.74
C LEU A 23 -62.15 -15.83 17.18
N ALA A 24 -61.67 -16.89 17.83
CA ALA A 24 -60.43 -17.58 17.45
C ALA A 24 -60.70 -18.77 16.50
N GLY A 25 -59.74 -19.05 15.62
CA GLY A 25 -59.73 -20.23 14.75
C GLY A 25 -58.39 -20.96 14.86
N THR A 26 -58.43 -22.29 14.90
CA THR A 26 -57.26 -23.18 14.97
C THR A 26 -56.49 -23.26 13.65
N PRO A 27 -55.19 -23.60 13.65
CA PRO A 27 -54.34 -23.53 12.45
C PRO A 27 -54.75 -24.55 11.37
N ALA A 28 -54.66 -24.12 10.11
CA ALA A 28 -54.68 -24.98 8.94
C ALA A 28 -53.24 -25.33 8.52
N LEU A 29 -53.08 -26.46 7.81
CA LEU A 29 -51.78 -26.98 7.39
C LEU A 29 -51.18 -26.17 6.23
N ALA A 30 -49.85 -26.22 6.11
CA ALA A 30 -49.10 -25.53 5.06
C ALA A 30 -49.19 -26.25 3.71
N ASP A 31 -49.08 -25.46 2.63
CA ASP A 31 -48.81 -25.89 1.26
C ASP A 31 -47.82 -24.87 0.67
N PRO A 32 -46.72 -25.26 -0.02
CA PRO A 32 -45.60 -24.36 -0.27
C PRO A 32 -45.76 -23.52 -1.54
N ALA A 33 -46.05 -22.22 -1.37
CA ALA A 33 -46.13 -21.24 -2.45
C ALA A 33 -44.97 -20.22 -2.39
N ASP A 34 -43.85 -20.61 -2.99
CA ASP A 34 -42.90 -19.75 -3.72
C ASP A 34 -42.62 -18.34 -3.16
N THR A 35 -41.71 -18.24 -2.19
CA THR A 35 -41.16 -16.96 -1.71
C THR A 35 -39.97 -16.50 -2.57
N ALA A 36 -40.21 -16.21 -3.83
CA ALA A 36 -39.21 -15.58 -4.71
C ALA A 36 -38.92 -14.15 -4.25
N GLN A 37 -37.83 -13.96 -3.50
CA GLN A 37 -37.23 -12.63 -3.28
C GLN A 37 -36.71 -12.08 -4.62
N PRO A 38 -36.72 -10.74 -4.83
CA PRO A 38 -36.04 -10.17 -5.98
C PRO A 38 -34.53 -10.43 -5.87
N LEU A 39 -33.99 -11.17 -6.83
CA LEU A 39 -32.55 -11.43 -6.95
C LEU A 39 -31.80 -10.09 -7.11
N SER A 40 -30.73 -9.90 -6.34
CA SER A 40 -29.84 -8.74 -6.50
C SER A 40 -29.03 -8.86 -7.79
N ALA A 41 -28.49 -7.73 -8.27
CA ALA A 41 -27.72 -7.67 -9.52
C ALA A 41 -26.47 -8.57 -9.52
N GLU A 42 -25.94 -8.92 -8.33
CA GLU A 42 -24.79 -9.82 -8.16
C GLU A 42 -25.09 -11.23 -8.73
N ALA A 43 -26.31 -11.72 -8.56
CA ALA A 43 -26.71 -13.03 -9.07
C ALA A 43 -26.76 -13.10 -10.61
N ALA A 44 -26.83 -11.95 -11.30
CA ALA A 44 -26.82 -11.86 -12.75
C ALA A 44 -25.40 -11.75 -13.35
N ALA A 45 -24.39 -11.37 -12.56
CA ALA A 45 -23.00 -11.34 -13.02
C ALA A 45 -22.31 -12.72 -12.99
N ALA A 46 -22.85 -13.66 -12.20
CA ALA A 46 -22.23 -14.95 -11.89
C ALA A 46 -22.46 -16.06 -12.93
N SER A 47 -23.36 -15.89 -13.91
CA SER A 47 -23.56 -16.86 -15.00
C SER A 47 -22.62 -16.64 -16.20
N ASP A 48 -22.25 -15.38 -16.44
CA ASP A 48 -21.70 -14.90 -17.72
C ASP A 48 -20.18 -14.60 -17.62
N SER A 49 -19.56 -14.97 -16.50
CA SER A 49 -18.14 -14.75 -16.18
C SER A 49 -17.38 -16.07 -15.98
N ALA A 50 -16.11 -16.09 -16.38
CA ALA A 50 -15.13 -17.12 -16.04
C ALA A 50 -14.30 -16.68 -14.83
N ALA A 51 -13.64 -17.63 -14.15
CA ALA A 51 -12.62 -17.30 -13.16
C ALA A 51 -11.46 -16.52 -13.82
N CYS A 52 -10.80 -15.67 -13.03
CA CYS A 52 -9.58 -14.98 -13.47
C CYS A 52 -8.36 -15.76 -12.97
N ASP A 53 -8.21 -15.87 -11.65
CA ASP A 53 -7.27 -16.79 -11.02
C ASP A 53 -7.86 -18.21 -10.98
N PRO A 54 -7.17 -19.26 -11.48
CA PRO A 54 -7.60 -20.65 -11.35
C PRO A 54 -7.71 -21.16 -9.90
N GLN A 55 -7.05 -20.50 -8.94
CA GLN A 55 -7.14 -20.77 -7.51
C GLN A 55 -8.32 -20.05 -6.84
N GLY A 56 -8.91 -19.07 -7.53
CA GLY A 56 -10.01 -18.23 -7.03
C GLY A 56 -9.53 -16.95 -6.34
N THR A 57 -10.46 -16.26 -5.68
CA THR A 57 -10.21 -14.98 -5.00
C THR A 57 -9.63 -15.19 -3.60
N THR A 58 -8.59 -14.43 -3.25
CA THR A 58 -7.96 -14.42 -1.93
C THR A 58 -8.66 -13.47 -0.95
N ALA A 59 -8.21 -13.45 0.31
CA ALA A 59 -8.61 -12.42 1.28
C ALA A 59 -8.02 -11.04 0.92
N ALA A 60 -6.76 -10.99 0.47
CA ALA A 60 -6.10 -9.78 -0.01
C ALA A 60 -6.87 -9.12 -1.18
N ASP A 61 -7.35 -9.93 -2.14
CA ASP A 61 -8.20 -9.45 -3.24
C ASP A 61 -9.46 -8.70 -2.73
N ALA A 62 -10.01 -9.11 -1.57
CA ALA A 62 -11.19 -8.50 -0.93
C ALA A 62 -10.85 -7.26 -0.07
N ALA A 63 -9.73 -7.27 0.64
CA ALA A 63 -9.23 -6.12 1.39
C ALA A 63 -8.86 -4.97 0.44
N LEU A 64 -8.06 -5.25 -0.58
CA LEU A 64 -7.65 -4.28 -1.60
C LEU A 64 -8.84 -3.75 -2.41
N ALA A 65 -9.86 -4.58 -2.68
CA ALA A 65 -11.13 -4.08 -3.26
C ALA A 65 -11.78 -2.99 -2.41
N THR A 66 -11.59 -3.01 -1.09
CA THR A 66 -12.16 -2.04 -0.16
C THR A 66 -11.36 -0.73 -0.16
N LYS A 67 -10.02 -0.76 -0.13
CA LYS A 67 -9.15 0.42 -0.29
C LYS A 67 -9.38 1.11 -1.65
N LEU A 68 -9.34 0.37 -2.76
CA LEU A 68 -9.56 0.92 -4.10
C LEU A 68 -10.95 1.57 -4.27
N ASN A 69 -11.98 1.09 -3.59
CA ASN A 69 -13.34 1.62 -3.74
C ASN A 69 -13.53 3.04 -3.21
N SER A 70 -12.66 3.55 -2.32
CA SER A 70 -12.68 4.95 -1.86
C SER A 70 -11.90 5.88 -2.82
N GLN A 71 -10.75 5.41 -3.32
CA GLN A 71 -9.82 6.17 -4.14
C GLN A 71 -10.31 6.40 -5.58
N LEU A 72 -10.88 5.36 -6.22
CA LEU A 72 -11.25 5.38 -7.64
C LEU A 72 -12.34 6.41 -7.97
N GLN A 73 -12.25 7.02 -9.16
CA GLN A 73 -12.98 8.24 -9.50
C GLN A 73 -13.90 8.16 -10.72
N VAL A 74 -13.66 7.21 -11.63
CA VAL A 74 -14.30 7.14 -12.95
C VAL A 74 -15.17 5.87 -13.05
N ASP A 75 -15.01 5.00 -14.06
CA ASP A 75 -15.95 3.90 -14.32
C ASP A 75 -15.85 2.76 -13.27
N MET A 76 -14.77 2.71 -12.48
CA MET A 76 -14.54 1.69 -11.45
C MET A 76 -14.84 2.16 -10.01
N ARG A 77 -15.24 3.42 -9.81
CA ARG A 77 -15.61 3.98 -8.49
C ARG A 77 -16.70 3.15 -7.80
N GLY A 78 -16.40 2.63 -6.61
CA GLY A 78 -17.34 1.82 -5.82
C GLY A 78 -17.73 0.48 -6.49
N ALA A 79 -17.00 0.06 -7.52
CA ALA A 79 -17.31 -1.10 -8.33
C ALA A 79 -16.32 -2.28 -8.12
N MET A 80 -15.22 -2.10 -7.39
CA MET A 80 -14.26 -3.15 -7.09
C MET A 80 -14.84 -4.17 -6.10
N ASN A 81 -14.43 -5.42 -6.27
CA ASN A 81 -14.74 -6.56 -5.41
C ASN A 81 -13.63 -7.61 -5.60
N ALA A 82 -13.54 -8.62 -4.73
CA ALA A 82 -12.47 -9.61 -4.77
C ALA A 82 -12.30 -10.30 -6.13
N TYR A 83 -13.39 -10.53 -6.87
CA TYR A 83 -13.32 -11.05 -8.23
C TYR A 83 -12.62 -10.07 -9.18
N ARG A 84 -13.07 -8.80 -9.23
CA ARG A 84 -12.44 -7.75 -10.05
C ARG A 84 -10.97 -7.50 -9.68
N THR A 85 -10.63 -7.54 -8.39
CA THR A 85 -9.25 -7.42 -7.93
C THR A 85 -8.40 -8.58 -8.45
N SER A 86 -8.84 -9.83 -8.29
CA SER A 86 -8.12 -10.99 -8.86
C SER A 86 -7.97 -10.91 -10.38
N CYS A 87 -8.95 -10.34 -11.09
CA CYS A 87 -8.84 -10.09 -12.52
C CYS A 87 -7.80 -9.03 -12.89
N ALA A 88 -7.69 -7.95 -12.10
CA ALA A 88 -6.62 -6.97 -12.26
C ALA A 88 -5.25 -7.56 -11.90
N ARG A 89 -5.18 -8.32 -10.80
CA ARG A 89 -3.98 -9.00 -10.30
C ARG A 89 -3.41 -9.95 -11.33
N MET A 90 -4.21 -10.84 -11.94
CA MET A 90 -3.71 -11.75 -12.99
C MET A 90 -3.17 -11.02 -14.24
N VAL A 91 -3.68 -9.82 -14.55
CA VAL A 91 -3.16 -8.97 -15.64
C VAL A 91 -1.82 -8.35 -15.24
N VAL A 92 -1.72 -7.82 -14.01
CA VAL A 92 -0.49 -7.25 -13.45
C VAL A 92 0.62 -8.30 -13.33
N GLU A 93 0.32 -9.47 -12.74
CA GLU A 93 1.24 -10.61 -12.64
C GLU A 93 1.78 -11.03 -14.02
N ALA A 94 0.92 -11.08 -15.05
CA ALA A 94 1.31 -11.43 -16.41
C ALA A 94 2.23 -10.39 -17.08
N VAL A 95 2.17 -9.12 -16.66
CA VAL A 95 3.08 -8.05 -17.11
C VAL A 95 4.42 -8.13 -16.36
N LYS A 96 4.41 -8.34 -15.03
CA LYS A 96 5.61 -8.57 -14.21
C LYS A 96 6.42 -9.77 -14.72
N ALA A 97 5.75 -10.90 -14.96
CA ALA A 97 6.34 -12.13 -15.48
C ALA A 97 6.95 -11.97 -16.89
N ARG A 98 6.74 -10.83 -17.56
CA ARG A 98 7.33 -10.45 -18.85
C ARG A 98 8.50 -9.49 -18.76
N GLY A 99 8.86 -8.98 -17.57
CA GLY A 99 9.92 -7.98 -17.41
C GLY A 99 9.60 -6.65 -18.10
N LEU A 100 8.31 -6.28 -18.19
CA LEU A 100 7.88 -4.97 -18.66
C LEU A 100 7.59 -4.07 -17.46
N SER A 101 7.81 -2.76 -17.60
CA SER A 101 7.55 -1.81 -16.52
C SER A 101 6.06 -1.62 -16.24
N GLU A 102 5.76 -1.12 -15.04
CA GLU A 102 4.41 -0.83 -14.53
C GLU A 102 3.48 -0.19 -15.56
N ARG A 103 3.97 0.81 -16.30
CA ARG A 103 3.22 1.50 -17.36
C ARG A 103 2.57 0.54 -18.38
N ALA A 104 3.17 -0.61 -18.66
CA ALA A 104 2.57 -1.63 -19.53
C ALA A 104 1.34 -2.30 -18.88
N ALA A 105 1.33 -2.48 -17.56
CA ALA A 105 0.16 -2.90 -16.81
C ALA A 105 -0.89 -1.78 -16.75
N VAL A 106 -0.51 -0.51 -16.59
CA VAL A 106 -1.48 0.61 -16.66
C VAL A 106 -2.18 0.65 -18.01
N ILE A 107 -1.45 0.45 -19.11
CA ILE A 107 -2.02 0.33 -20.48
C ILE A 107 -2.93 -0.90 -20.61
N ALA A 108 -2.55 -2.03 -20.01
CA ALA A 108 -3.37 -3.25 -20.00
C ALA A 108 -4.68 -3.05 -19.19
N ILE A 109 -4.59 -2.63 -17.93
CA ILE A 109 -5.74 -2.38 -17.04
C ILE A 109 -6.66 -1.30 -17.60
N THR A 110 -6.13 -0.19 -18.15
CA THR A 110 -6.92 0.83 -18.87
C THR A 110 -7.79 0.21 -19.98
N THR A 111 -7.23 -0.77 -20.69
CA THR A 111 -7.95 -1.51 -21.72
C THR A 111 -9.05 -2.40 -21.11
N VAL A 112 -8.71 -3.20 -20.10
CA VAL A 112 -9.66 -4.15 -19.48
C VAL A 112 -10.83 -3.44 -18.77
N ILE A 113 -10.60 -2.26 -18.18
CA ILE A 113 -11.67 -1.42 -17.62
C ILE A 113 -12.68 -1.06 -18.72
N VAL A 114 -12.23 -0.55 -19.86
CA VAL A 114 -13.12 -0.13 -20.96
C VAL A 114 -13.83 -1.30 -21.65
N GLU A 115 -13.15 -2.42 -21.85
CA GLU A 115 -13.74 -3.59 -22.54
C GLU A 115 -14.73 -4.36 -21.66
N THR A 116 -14.45 -4.51 -20.35
CA THR A 116 -15.22 -5.43 -19.48
C THR A 116 -15.49 -4.93 -18.06
N HIS A 117 -14.93 -3.79 -17.64
CA HIS A 117 -14.93 -3.35 -16.25
C HIS A 117 -14.35 -4.43 -15.32
N LEU A 118 -13.19 -5.00 -15.71
CA LEU A 118 -12.49 -6.08 -15.00
C LEU A 118 -13.31 -7.37 -14.82
N VAL A 119 -13.97 -7.84 -15.89
CA VAL A 119 -14.75 -9.10 -15.87
C VAL A 119 -14.32 -10.03 -17.00
N ASN A 120 -13.91 -11.27 -16.67
CA ASN A 120 -13.52 -12.26 -17.67
C ASN A 120 -14.75 -12.89 -18.32
N LEU A 121 -15.40 -12.17 -19.23
CA LEU A 121 -16.69 -12.58 -19.83
C LEU A 121 -16.58 -13.89 -20.60
N ASN A 122 -17.37 -14.90 -20.19
CA ASN A 122 -17.43 -16.21 -20.82
C ASN A 122 -18.44 -16.28 -21.98
N VAL A 123 -19.30 -15.26 -22.11
CA VAL A 123 -20.31 -15.11 -23.15
C VAL A 123 -19.85 -14.21 -24.30
N LYS A 124 -20.20 -14.60 -25.53
CA LYS A 124 -19.91 -13.84 -26.76
C LYS A 124 -20.97 -12.75 -26.96
N LEU A 125 -20.78 -11.60 -26.30
CA LEU A 125 -21.73 -10.47 -26.33
C LEU A 125 -21.77 -9.76 -27.69
N ASP A 126 -20.61 -9.59 -28.34
CA ASP A 126 -20.50 -9.11 -29.71
C ASP A 126 -19.59 -10.04 -30.54
N HIS A 127 -19.99 -10.29 -31.79
CA HIS A 127 -19.33 -11.19 -32.75
C HIS A 127 -18.78 -12.51 -32.15
N THR A 128 -17.49 -12.53 -31.81
CA THR A 128 -16.78 -13.67 -31.21
C THR A 128 -15.97 -13.28 -29.97
N SER A 129 -16.13 -12.04 -29.50
CA SER A 129 -15.37 -11.41 -28.43
C SER A 129 -15.52 -12.18 -27.11
N LEU A 130 -14.41 -12.41 -26.42
CA LEU A 130 -14.37 -13.12 -25.13
C LEU A 130 -13.31 -12.55 -24.19
N GLY A 131 -13.54 -12.80 -22.90
CA GLY A 131 -12.62 -12.53 -21.81
C GLY A 131 -12.34 -11.05 -21.56
N LEU A 132 -11.37 -10.81 -20.66
CA LEU A 132 -11.00 -9.49 -20.12
C LEU A 132 -10.73 -8.42 -21.20
N PHE A 133 -10.09 -8.81 -22.30
CA PHE A 133 -9.73 -7.92 -23.41
C PHE A 133 -10.72 -7.94 -24.58
N GLN A 134 -11.87 -8.63 -24.46
CA GLN A 134 -12.85 -8.82 -25.53
C GLN A 134 -12.24 -9.28 -26.87
N GLN A 135 -11.20 -10.11 -26.80
CA GLN A 135 -10.47 -10.59 -27.97
C GLN A 135 -11.36 -11.51 -28.82
N GLN A 136 -11.29 -11.35 -30.15
CA GLN A 136 -12.02 -12.17 -31.13
C GLN A 136 -11.20 -13.36 -31.64
N ASP A 137 -11.85 -14.28 -32.36
CA ASP A 137 -11.24 -15.50 -32.93
C ASP A 137 -9.85 -15.31 -33.61
N PRO A 138 -9.54 -14.20 -34.33
CA PRO A 138 -8.21 -14.01 -34.93
C PRO A 138 -7.05 -13.83 -33.95
N TRP A 139 -7.32 -13.53 -32.67
CA TRP A 139 -6.28 -13.45 -31.64
C TRP A 139 -5.84 -14.84 -31.18
N GLY A 140 -6.79 -15.74 -30.89
CA GLY A 140 -6.50 -17.07 -30.35
C GLY A 140 -7.75 -17.95 -30.15
N SER A 141 -7.55 -19.17 -29.65
CA SER A 141 -8.66 -20.08 -29.34
C SER A 141 -9.53 -19.57 -28.18
N GLU A 142 -10.71 -20.17 -28.02
CA GLU A 142 -11.67 -19.83 -26.97
C GLU A 142 -11.08 -19.97 -25.55
N ALA A 143 -10.40 -21.09 -25.26
CA ALA A 143 -9.75 -21.31 -23.98
C ALA A 143 -8.60 -20.32 -23.73
N GLN A 144 -7.84 -19.96 -24.77
CA GLN A 144 -6.75 -18.98 -24.68
C GLN A 144 -7.25 -17.57 -24.34
N ARG A 145 -8.37 -17.13 -24.93
CA ARG A 145 -8.91 -15.79 -24.67
C ARG A 145 -9.66 -15.67 -23.35
N LEU A 146 -9.98 -16.79 -22.71
CA LEU A 146 -10.53 -16.88 -21.36
C LEU A 146 -9.47 -17.09 -20.27
N ASP A 147 -8.20 -17.27 -20.65
CA ASP A 147 -7.04 -17.29 -19.75
C ASP A 147 -6.48 -15.85 -19.65
N PRO A 148 -6.56 -15.19 -18.47
CA PRO A 148 -6.07 -13.81 -18.30
C PRO A 148 -4.59 -13.64 -18.61
N VAL A 149 -3.76 -14.62 -18.25
CA VAL A 149 -2.31 -14.55 -18.45
C VAL A 149 -2.01 -14.65 -19.94
N TRP A 150 -2.64 -15.60 -20.64
CA TRP A 150 -2.49 -15.72 -22.09
C TRP A 150 -3.04 -14.49 -22.84
N ALA A 151 -4.24 -14.02 -22.49
CA ALA A 151 -4.88 -12.89 -23.15
C ALA A 151 -4.09 -11.58 -22.96
N THR A 152 -3.54 -11.36 -21.77
CA THR A 152 -2.63 -10.23 -21.48
C THR A 152 -1.35 -10.33 -22.30
N ASN A 153 -0.73 -11.51 -22.36
CA ASN A 153 0.47 -11.73 -23.17
C ASN A 153 0.21 -11.47 -24.66
N ALA A 154 -0.93 -11.89 -25.21
CA ALA A 154 -1.31 -11.63 -26.59
C ALA A 154 -1.54 -10.13 -26.87
N PHE A 155 -2.14 -9.39 -25.92
CA PHE A 155 -2.29 -7.93 -25.97
C PHE A 155 -0.92 -7.23 -25.99
N LEU A 156 -0.02 -7.58 -25.07
CA LEU A 156 1.33 -7.04 -24.97
C LEU A 156 2.16 -7.34 -26.23
N ASP A 157 2.07 -8.55 -26.78
CA ASP A 157 2.72 -8.91 -28.03
C ASP A 157 2.22 -8.09 -29.22
N LYS A 158 0.94 -7.64 -29.23
CA LYS A 158 0.50 -6.66 -30.23
C LYS A 158 1.02 -5.26 -29.91
N MET A 159 0.95 -4.79 -28.67
CA MET A 159 1.49 -3.49 -28.25
C MET A 159 2.95 -3.29 -28.70
N LEU A 160 3.81 -4.26 -28.43
CA LEU A 160 5.24 -4.22 -28.78
C LEU A 160 5.53 -4.33 -30.30
N ARG A 161 4.53 -4.70 -31.12
CA ARG A 161 4.63 -4.71 -32.60
C ARG A 161 4.14 -3.41 -33.23
N GLU A 162 3.06 -2.83 -32.72
CA GLU A 162 2.55 -1.53 -33.22
C GLU A 162 3.41 -0.36 -32.70
N TYR A 163 4.05 -0.52 -31.53
CA TYR A 163 4.97 0.45 -30.91
C TYR A 163 6.39 -0.10 -30.76
N PRO A 164 7.16 -0.21 -31.87
CA PRO A 164 8.57 -0.58 -31.82
C PRO A 164 9.43 0.49 -31.11
N ASP A 165 10.69 0.14 -30.85
CA ASP A 165 11.70 1.02 -30.23
C ASP A 165 11.22 1.68 -28.91
N ASP A 166 10.42 0.94 -28.13
CA ASP A 166 9.82 1.36 -26.86
C ASP A 166 8.96 2.65 -26.92
N SER A 167 8.48 3.02 -28.11
CA SER A 167 7.64 4.22 -28.31
C SER A 167 6.34 4.24 -27.50
N TRP A 168 5.86 3.09 -27.02
CA TRP A 168 4.73 2.97 -26.09
C TRP A 168 5.01 3.61 -24.72
N LYS A 169 6.28 3.68 -24.28
CA LYS A 169 6.67 4.24 -22.98
C LYS A 169 6.38 5.74 -22.86
N THR A 170 6.38 6.48 -23.97
CA THR A 170 6.09 7.93 -23.99
C THR A 170 4.77 8.29 -24.69
N ALA A 171 4.13 7.33 -25.37
CA ALA A 171 2.82 7.52 -25.96
C ALA A 171 1.72 7.75 -24.90
N GLN A 172 0.65 8.44 -25.32
CA GLN A 172 -0.56 8.60 -24.51
C GLN A 172 -1.26 7.24 -24.34
N ILE A 173 -1.51 6.84 -23.09
CA ILE A 173 -2.03 5.50 -22.73
C ILE A 173 -3.26 5.11 -23.56
N GLY A 174 -4.28 5.97 -23.60
CA GLY A 174 -5.51 5.67 -24.34
C GLY A 174 -5.33 5.59 -25.87
N ALA A 175 -4.28 6.19 -26.43
CA ALA A 175 -3.92 6.01 -27.83
C ALA A 175 -3.27 4.64 -28.07
N VAL A 176 -2.43 4.16 -27.14
CA VAL A 176 -1.86 2.80 -27.18
C VAL A 176 -2.97 1.75 -27.09
N CYS A 177 -3.88 1.88 -26.11
CA CYS A 177 -5.05 1.01 -25.98
C CYS A 177 -5.87 0.96 -27.28
N GLN A 178 -6.13 2.13 -27.89
CA GLN A 178 -6.90 2.25 -29.13
C GLN A 178 -6.20 1.60 -30.33
N GLU A 179 -4.90 1.78 -30.53
CA GLU A 179 -4.19 1.20 -31.68
C GLU A 179 -4.08 -0.33 -31.55
N VAL A 180 -3.90 -0.82 -30.32
CA VAL A 180 -3.86 -2.26 -30.03
C VAL A 180 -5.25 -2.91 -30.19
N GLN A 181 -6.33 -2.31 -29.68
CA GLN A 181 -7.67 -2.90 -29.83
C GLN A 181 -8.37 -2.59 -31.16
N GLN A 182 -8.01 -1.49 -31.83
CA GLN A 182 -8.66 -0.99 -33.04
C GLN A 182 -10.17 -0.75 -32.86
N SER A 183 -10.55 -0.32 -31.65
CA SER A 183 -11.94 -0.13 -31.24
C SER A 183 -12.62 1.04 -31.95
N GLN A 184 -13.95 0.96 -32.10
CA GLN A 184 -14.77 2.09 -32.55
C GLN A 184 -14.99 3.16 -31.47
N TYR A 185 -14.53 2.92 -30.23
CA TYR A 185 -14.77 3.77 -29.06
C TYR A 185 -13.49 4.31 -28.39
N GLY A 186 -12.39 4.45 -29.12
CA GLY A 186 -11.07 4.79 -28.57
C GLY A 186 -10.96 6.00 -27.63
N SER A 187 -11.89 6.96 -27.72
CA SER A 187 -11.99 8.07 -26.76
C SER A 187 -12.32 7.65 -25.32
N LYS A 188 -12.73 6.39 -25.09
CA LYS A 188 -13.04 5.84 -23.76
C LYS A 188 -11.80 5.47 -22.94
N TYR A 189 -10.67 5.10 -23.56
CA TYR A 189 -9.52 4.59 -22.81
C TYR A 189 -8.84 5.67 -21.97
N GLN A 190 -8.53 6.83 -22.55
CA GLN A 190 -7.75 7.85 -21.83
C GLN A 190 -8.39 8.38 -20.53
N PRO A 191 -9.73 8.54 -20.42
CA PRO A 191 -10.38 8.84 -19.14
C PRO A 191 -10.13 7.82 -18.02
N GLN A 192 -9.98 6.53 -18.34
CA GLN A 192 -9.80 5.47 -17.34
C GLN A 192 -8.34 5.27 -16.92
N ALA A 193 -7.39 5.97 -17.54
CA ALA A 193 -5.96 5.79 -17.26
C ALA A 193 -5.55 6.21 -15.84
N GLY A 194 -6.32 7.07 -15.17
CA GLY A 194 -6.10 7.42 -13.76
C GLY A 194 -6.57 6.32 -12.80
N ASP A 195 -7.81 5.87 -12.95
CA ASP A 195 -8.34 4.70 -12.22
C ASP A 195 -7.48 3.44 -12.47
N ALA A 196 -6.93 3.29 -13.68
CA ALA A 196 -6.02 2.20 -14.02
C ALA A 196 -4.62 2.31 -13.40
N GLN A 197 -4.12 3.51 -13.15
CA GLN A 197 -2.85 3.73 -12.42
C GLN A 197 -3.07 3.27 -10.97
N ILE A 198 -4.04 3.85 -10.26
CA ILE A 198 -4.38 3.49 -8.86
C ILE A 198 -4.57 1.97 -8.64
N ILE A 199 -5.25 1.28 -9.57
CA ILE A 199 -5.42 -0.19 -9.52
C ILE A 199 -4.10 -0.93 -9.74
N VAL A 200 -3.22 -0.41 -10.59
CA VAL A 200 -1.91 -1.00 -10.85
C VAL A 200 -0.94 -0.73 -9.72
N ASP A 201 -0.81 0.50 -9.22
CA ASP A 201 0.12 0.88 -8.14
C ASP A 201 -0.01 -0.09 -6.94
N ALA A 202 -1.27 -0.30 -6.50
CA ALA A 202 -1.63 -1.17 -5.39
C ALA A 202 -1.62 -2.70 -5.71
N LEU A 203 -1.18 -3.08 -6.91
CA LEU A 203 -0.93 -4.46 -7.36
C LEU A 203 0.52 -4.68 -7.88
N TRP A 204 1.20 -3.60 -8.25
CA TRP A 204 2.51 -3.60 -8.89
C TRP A 204 3.61 -3.76 -7.85
N ASN A 205 3.44 -3.12 -6.69
CA ASN A 205 4.35 -3.21 -5.56
C ASN A 205 4.02 -4.41 -4.64
N GLY A 206 3.45 -5.47 -5.24
CA GLY A 206 2.71 -6.54 -4.55
C GLY A 206 1.27 -6.09 -4.29
N SER A 207 0.63 -6.59 -3.23
CA SER A 207 0.00 -5.60 -2.37
C SER A 207 1.16 -4.73 -1.88
N ALA A 208 1.14 -3.43 -2.15
CA ALA A 208 1.94 -2.53 -1.32
C ALA A 208 1.37 -2.68 0.09
N ALA A 209 2.06 -3.44 0.97
CA ALA A 209 1.86 -3.31 2.40
C ALA A 209 2.17 -1.84 2.70
N PRO A 210 1.19 -1.03 3.12
CA PRO A 210 1.22 0.42 3.08
C PRO A 210 2.61 1.02 3.40
N GLY A 211 3.30 1.49 2.35
CA GLY A 211 4.75 1.35 2.08
C GLY A 211 5.72 1.39 3.26
N ASN A 212 5.69 0.38 4.13
CA ASN A 212 6.19 0.39 5.52
C ASN A 212 5.74 1.57 6.43
N HIS A 213 5.24 2.66 5.86
CA HIS A 213 5.02 3.96 6.49
C HIS A 213 3.71 4.68 6.04
N ASP A 214 2.83 4.09 5.20
CA ASP A 214 1.48 4.64 4.87
C ASP A 214 0.51 4.32 6.02
N PHE A 215 0.71 4.97 7.17
CA PHE A 215 0.07 4.58 8.43
C PHE A 215 -1.43 4.90 8.51
N ASP A 216 -1.97 5.80 7.67
CA ASP A 216 -3.42 6.05 7.57
C ASP A 216 -4.10 5.60 6.27
N GLY A 217 -3.38 4.88 5.43
CA GLY A 217 -3.93 4.05 4.37
C GLY A 217 -4.38 4.82 3.12
N ASP A 218 -3.99 6.09 2.96
CA ASP A 218 -4.33 6.86 1.76
C ASP A 218 -3.46 6.55 0.54
N GLY A 219 -2.21 6.11 0.78
CA GLY A 219 -1.22 5.72 -0.23
C GLY A 219 0.12 6.46 -0.13
N ASP A 220 0.22 7.54 0.65
CA ASP A 220 1.44 8.34 0.80
C ASP A 220 2.25 7.94 2.05
N ALA A 221 3.58 8.09 2.03
CA ALA A 221 4.40 7.82 3.21
C ALA A 221 4.26 8.88 4.32
N ASP A 222 3.85 8.45 5.51
CA ASP A 222 3.72 9.27 6.70
C ASP A 222 5.00 9.25 7.57
N LEU A 223 5.02 10.06 8.64
CA LEU A 223 5.99 9.94 9.73
C LEU A 223 5.32 9.97 11.11
N PHE A 224 5.82 9.18 12.06
CA PHE A 224 5.58 9.39 13.47
C PHE A 224 6.70 10.21 14.12
N THR A 225 6.32 11.20 14.92
CA THR A 225 7.25 12.00 15.71
C THR A 225 6.94 11.89 17.20
N ARG A 226 7.97 11.82 18.04
CA ARG A 226 7.79 11.89 19.50
C ARG A 226 8.22 13.24 20.04
N ASN A 227 7.27 13.96 20.65
CA ASN A 227 7.55 15.25 21.26
C ASN A 227 8.50 15.09 22.45
N ALA A 228 9.63 15.79 22.42
CA ALA A 228 10.70 15.68 23.40
C ALA A 228 10.30 16.12 24.83
N SER A 229 9.23 16.92 24.97
CA SER A 229 8.75 17.45 26.24
C SER A 229 7.55 16.66 26.81
N THR A 230 6.51 16.42 26.00
CA THR A 230 5.31 15.70 26.45
C THR A 230 5.45 14.18 26.37
N LYS A 231 6.37 13.68 25.53
CA LYS A 231 6.53 12.27 25.16
C LYS A 231 5.25 11.64 24.57
N ALA A 232 4.40 12.46 23.95
CA ALA A 232 3.35 12.01 23.06
C ALA A 232 3.94 11.64 21.68
N LEU A 233 3.36 10.64 21.02
CA LEU A 233 3.61 10.31 19.62
C LEU A 233 2.56 11.00 18.75
N TRP A 234 2.98 11.53 17.61
CA TRP A 234 2.18 12.32 16.69
C TRP A 234 2.39 11.82 15.26
N LEU A 235 1.30 11.55 14.53
CA LEU A 235 1.34 11.27 13.11
C LEU A 235 1.44 12.58 12.32
N TYR A 236 2.31 12.59 11.31
CA TYR A 236 2.51 13.65 10.35
C TYR A 236 2.25 13.06 8.96
N LYS A 237 1.06 13.34 8.42
CA LYS A 237 0.64 12.81 7.12
C LYS A 237 1.59 13.17 5.99
N GLY A 238 1.90 12.21 5.12
CA GLY A 238 2.48 12.42 3.80
C GLY A 238 1.59 13.26 2.89
N ALA A 239 2.02 13.47 1.65
CA ALA A 239 1.20 14.13 0.61
C ALA A 239 1.65 13.80 -0.82
N GLY A 240 2.43 12.73 -1.03
CA GLY A 240 2.82 12.24 -2.37
C GLY A 240 3.55 13.29 -3.22
N ASN A 241 4.33 14.17 -2.56
CA ASN A 241 5.07 15.25 -3.22
C ASN A 241 6.27 15.77 -2.42
N GLY A 242 6.70 15.08 -1.36
CA GLY A 242 7.88 15.44 -0.59
C GLY A 242 7.59 16.51 0.45
N SER A 243 6.36 16.55 0.96
CA SER A 243 5.91 17.43 2.02
C SER A 243 4.73 16.82 2.77
N PHE A 244 4.35 17.43 3.90
CA PHE A 244 3.27 16.94 4.76
C PHE A 244 1.96 17.67 4.51
N GLU A 245 0.83 17.03 4.83
CA GLU A 245 -0.44 17.76 4.95
C GLU A 245 -0.45 18.70 6.18
N PHE A 246 -0.42 20.01 5.90
CA PHE A 246 -0.31 21.06 6.91
C PHE A 246 -1.64 21.35 7.63
N GLY A 247 -1.98 20.51 8.61
CA GLY A 247 -3.10 20.74 9.53
C GLY A 247 -3.69 19.47 10.11
N GLU A 248 -3.43 18.33 9.46
CA GLU A 248 -4.02 17.01 9.76
C GLU A 248 -3.28 16.25 10.88
N GLN A 249 -2.30 16.88 11.57
CA GLN A 249 -1.46 16.17 12.55
C GLN A 249 -2.26 15.62 13.74
N LYS A 250 -2.17 14.30 13.94
CA LYS A 250 -2.94 13.53 14.91
C LYS A 250 -2.06 13.17 16.12
N GLU A 251 -2.42 13.62 17.33
CA GLU A 251 -1.80 13.05 18.54
C GLU A 251 -2.30 11.61 18.68
N VAL A 252 -1.38 10.66 18.52
CA VAL A 252 -1.68 9.22 18.53
C VAL A 252 -1.93 8.78 19.96
N TRP A 253 -0.94 8.99 20.84
CA TRP A 253 -1.03 8.63 22.25
C TRP A 253 0.04 9.27 23.13
N VAL A 254 -0.23 9.33 24.44
CA VAL A 254 0.71 9.79 25.48
C VAL A 254 1.43 8.62 26.16
N GLY A 255 2.68 8.83 26.58
CA GLY A 255 3.43 7.84 27.36
C GLY A 255 4.52 7.08 26.58
N TRP A 256 4.71 7.39 25.29
CA TRP A 256 5.78 6.85 24.45
C TRP A 256 7.21 7.18 24.94
N GLY A 257 7.34 7.99 25.99
CA GLY A 257 8.59 8.18 26.76
C GLY A 257 9.01 6.96 27.57
N GLY A 258 8.18 5.92 27.65
CA GLY A 258 8.55 4.60 28.17
C GLY A 258 9.48 3.80 27.25
N TYR A 259 9.67 4.20 26.00
CA TYR A 259 10.42 3.46 24.97
C TYR A 259 11.71 4.18 24.58
N ASP A 260 12.81 3.44 24.36
CA ASP A 260 14.11 4.03 23.96
C ASP A 260 14.50 3.80 22.50
N ILE A 261 13.83 2.88 21.82
CA ILE A 261 13.83 2.69 20.36
C ILE A 261 12.38 2.48 19.93
N VAL A 262 12.01 3.01 18.77
CA VAL A 262 10.81 2.65 18.00
C VAL A 262 11.25 2.50 16.54
N VAL A 263 10.75 1.48 15.84
CA VAL A 263 10.97 1.23 14.41
C VAL A 263 9.64 0.83 13.76
N ALA A 264 9.48 1.11 12.48
CA ALA A 264 8.35 0.68 11.66
C ALA A 264 8.80 -0.49 10.76
N PRO A 265 8.34 -1.73 11.01
CA PRO A 265 8.63 -2.87 10.14
C PRO A 265 7.75 -2.98 8.89
N GLY A 266 6.68 -2.17 8.78
CA GLY A 266 5.57 -2.49 7.88
C GLY A 266 4.59 -3.47 8.52
N ASP A 267 3.89 -4.25 7.72
CA ASP A 267 2.91 -5.26 8.17
C ASP A 267 3.63 -6.47 8.79
N PHE A 268 3.82 -6.45 10.11
CA PHE A 268 4.60 -7.46 10.83
C PHE A 268 3.74 -8.62 11.37
N ASP A 269 2.40 -8.55 11.25
CA ASP A 269 1.50 -9.65 11.63
C ASP A 269 0.51 -10.17 10.57
N GLY A 270 0.58 -9.63 9.36
CA GLY A 270 -0.04 -10.18 8.15
C GLY A 270 -1.50 -9.78 7.96
N ASP A 271 -1.92 -8.63 8.50
CA ASP A 271 -3.30 -8.14 8.37
C ASP A 271 -3.50 -7.04 7.32
N GLY A 272 -2.41 -6.43 6.84
CA GLY A 272 -2.38 -5.45 5.76
C GLY A 272 -2.11 -3.99 6.19
N ASP A 273 -1.95 -3.71 7.48
CA ASP A 273 -1.68 -2.35 8.01
C ASP A 273 -0.25 -2.25 8.61
N PRO A 274 0.41 -1.06 8.68
CA PRO A 274 1.80 -0.99 9.11
C PRO A 274 1.93 -0.86 10.63
N ASP A 275 2.77 -1.69 11.23
CA ASP A 275 2.99 -1.77 12.67
C ASP A 275 4.09 -0.82 13.18
N LEU A 276 4.18 -0.71 14.51
CA LEU A 276 5.39 -0.22 15.18
C LEU A 276 5.94 -1.26 16.17
N ILE A 277 7.26 -1.47 16.15
CA ILE A 277 7.98 -2.22 17.19
C ILE A 277 8.73 -1.25 18.09
N ALA A 278 8.42 -1.29 19.39
CA ALA A 278 8.99 -0.39 20.39
C ALA A 278 9.75 -1.15 21.48
N ARG A 279 11.00 -0.74 21.77
CA ARG A 279 11.78 -1.32 22.88
C ARG A 279 11.57 -0.56 24.17
N ASN A 280 11.01 -1.23 25.17
CA ASN A 280 10.75 -0.65 26.48
C ASN A 280 12.08 -0.25 27.16
N SER A 281 12.20 1.03 27.54
CA SER A 281 13.42 1.61 28.10
C SER A 281 13.87 0.98 29.43
N THR A 282 12.96 0.33 30.16
CA THR A 282 13.21 -0.25 31.49
C THR A 282 13.36 -1.77 31.45
N THR A 283 12.42 -2.51 30.85
CA THR A 283 12.48 -3.98 30.77
C THR A 283 13.39 -4.47 29.64
N LYS A 284 13.66 -3.60 28.65
CA LYS A 284 14.35 -3.93 27.39
C LYS A 284 13.67 -5.06 26.61
N ALA A 285 12.36 -5.24 26.76
CA ALA A 285 11.58 -6.09 25.86
C ALA A 285 11.12 -5.30 24.64
N LEU A 286 10.95 -5.98 23.51
CA LEU A 286 10.24 -5.49 22.33
C LEU A 286 8.74 -5.69 22.50
N TRP A 287 7.99 -4.67 22.12
CA TRP A 287 6.52 -4.64 22.11
C TRP A 287 6.05 -4.30 20.70
N LEU A 288 5.17 -5.13 20.14
CA LEU A 288 4.45 -4.84 18.91
C LEU A 288 3.25 -3.95 19.21
N TYR A 289 3.04 -2.96 18.36
CA TYR A 289 1.86 -2.10 18.31
C TYR A 289 1.21 -2.30 16.96
N LYS A 290 0.07 -3.02 16.96
CA LYS A 290 -0.72 -3.29 15.76
C LYS A 290 -1.26 -2.01 15.15
N GLY A 291 -1.00 -1.78 13.86
CA GLY A 291 -1.64 -0.73 13.08
C GLY A 291 -3.17 -0.88 13.04
N ASP A 292 -3.86 0.11 12.46
CA ASP A 292 -5.28 0.01 12.12
C ASP A 292 -5.63 0.63 10.75
N GLY A 293 -4.62 0.92 9.93
CA GLY A 293 -4.76 1.49 8.59
C GLY A 293 -5.45 2.86 8.54
N ASN A 294 -5.60 3.53 9.70
CA ASN A 294 -6.32 4.79 9.86
C ASN A 294 -5.51 5.78 10.75
N GLY A 295 -4.18 5.64 10.77
CA GLY A 295 -3.24 6.50 11.48
C GLY A 295 -3.27 6.32 12.99
N SER A 296 -3.74 5.17 13.45
CA SER A 296 -4.00 4.80 14.84
C SER A 296 -3.34 3.43 15.12
N PHE A 297 -3.50 2.92 16.34
CA PHE A 297 -3.06 1.58 16.73
C PHE A 297 -4.11 0.91 17.60
N GLU A 298 -4.19 -0.42 17.55
CA GLU A 298 -5.00 -1.21 18.47
C GLU A 298 -4.34 -1.27 19.86
N PHE A 299 -4.40 -0.17 20.62
CA PHE A 299 -3.81 -0.02 21.95
C PHE A 299 -4.31 -1.01 23.03
N GLY A 300 -5.29 -1.87 22.69
CA GLY A 300 -5.69 -3.02 23.52
C GLY A 300 -4.84 -4.28 23.32
N GLU A 301 -4.22 -4.45 22.14
CA GLU A 301 -3.58 -5.69 21.68
C GLU A 301 -2.04 -5.66 21.79
N GLN A 302 -1.44 -4.56 22.27
CA GLN A 302 0.02 -4.40 22.36
C GLN A 302 0.73 -5.61 23.03
N LYS A 303 1.60 -6.27 22.27
CA LYS A 303 2.10 -7.64 22.51
C LYS A 303 3.58 -7.61 22.85
N GLU A 304 4.01 -8.15 24.00
CA GLU A 304 5.44 -8.37 24.26
C GLU A 304 5.94 -9.51 23.36
N ILE A 305 6.67 -9.18 22.29
CA ILE A 305 7.13 -10.14 21.28
C ILE A 305 8.47 -10.78 21.67
N TRP A 306 9.36 -10.05 22.35
CA TRP A 306 10.65 -10.62 22.79
C TRP A 306 11.29 -9.85 23.96
N ALA A 307 11.47 -10.52 25.11
CA ALA A 307 12.22 -9.99 26.24
C ALA A 307 13.75 -10.01 26.04
N GLY A 308 14.48 -9.09 26.69
CA GLY A 308 15.95 -9.19 26.83
C GLY A 308 16.81 -8.46 25.79
N TRP A 309 16.22 -7.64 24.92
CA TRP A 309 16.88 -6.82 23.90
C TRP A 309 17.75 -5.66 24.45
N GLY A 310 18.17 -5.73 25.71
CA GLY A 310 19.11 -4.80 26.34
C GLY A 310 20.56 -4.99 25.86
N GLY A 311 20.84 -6.08 25.14
CA GLY A 311 22.14 -6.35 24.53
C GLY A 311 22.43 -5.52 23.27
N TYR A 312 21.45 -4.82 22.69
CA TYR A 312 21.55 -4.12 21.41
C TYR A 312 21.61 -2.59 21.59
N ASP A 313 22.42 -1.89 20.79
CA ASP A 313 22.49 -0.42 20.80
C ASP A 313 21.82 0.26 19.59
N MET A 314 21.51 -0.51 18.56
CA MET A 314 20.65 -0.14 17.44
C MET A 314 19.74 -1.30 17.08
N ILE A 315 18.54 -0.96 16.62
CA ILE A 315 17.58 -1.85 15.97
C ILE A 315 17.02 -1.03 14.81
N ILE A 316 16.89 -1.65 13.65
CA ILE A 316 16.28 -1.10 12.43
C ILE A 316 15.38 -2.17 11.82
N ALA A 317 14.42 -1.77 10.99
CA ALA A 317 13.60 -2.69 10.22
C ALA A 317 13.86 -2.45 8.73
N PRO A 318 14.33 -3.45 7.98
CA PRO A 318 14.57 -3.35 6.53
C PRO A 318 13.37 -3.72 5.64
N GLY A 319 12.25 -4.17 6.21
CA GLY A 319 11.26 -4.95 5.45
C GLY A 319 11.70 -6.42 5.34
N ASP A 320 11.25 -7.13 4.31
CA ASP A 320 11.69 -8.51 4.01
C ASP A 320 13.15 -8.50 3.49
N PHE A 321 14.11 -8.86 4.34
CA PHE A 321 15.53 -8.81 3.99
C PHE A 321 16.09 -10.17 3.55
N ASP A 322 15.31 -11.27 3.62
CA ASP A 322 15.75 -12.60 3.17
C ASP A 322 14.87 -13.34 2.16
N GLY A 323 13.85 -12.65 1.64
CA GLY A 323 13.07 -13.02 0.46
C GLY A 323 11.95 -14.02 0.73
N ASP A 324 11.42 -14.07 1.96
CA ASP A 324 10.35 -15.01 2.34
C ASP A 324 8.94 -14.38 2.43
N GLY A 325 8.85 -13.05 2.38
CA GLY A 325 7.61 -12.27 2.40
C GLY A 325 7.21 -11.68 3.76
N ASP A 326 7.87 -12.03 4.86
CA ASP A 326 7.57 -11.54 6.20
C ASP A 326 8.61 -10.46 6.65
N PRO A 327 8.23 -9.29 7.23
CA PRO A 327 9.22 -8.25 7.55
C PRO A 327 10.18 -8.56 8.72
N ASP A 328 11.45 -8.18 8.55
CA ASP A 328 12.54 -8.48 9.49
C ASP A 328 12.90 -7.32 10.45
N LEU A 329 13.77 -7.63 11.42
CA LEU A 329 14.59 -6.64 12.12
C LEU A 329 16.10 -6.94 11.98
N ILE A 330 16.91 -5.88 11.91
CA ILE A 330 18.37 -5.98 12.05
C ILE A 330 18.80 -5.28 13.34
N ALA A 331 19.59 -5.96 14.18
CA ALA A 331 20.01 -5.48 15.49
C ALA A 331 21.53 -5.45 15.65
N ARG A 332 22.09 -4.34 16.14
CA ARG A 332 23.54 -4.23 16.41
C ARG A 332 23.86 -4.51 17.87
N ASN A 333 24.67 -5.54 18.11
CA ASN A 333 25.10 -5.91 19.46
C ASN A 333 25.95 -4.79 20.09
N SER A 334 25.54 -4.30 21.25
CA SER A 334 26.18 -3.17 21.95
C SER A 334 27.65 -3.41 22.35
N THR A 335 28.07 -4.68 22.45
CA THR A 335 29.41 -5.07 22.92
C THR A 335 30.32 -5.50 21.78
N THR A 336 29.89 -6.45 20.94
CA THR A 336 30.71 -6.95 19.81
C THR A 336 30.65 -6.03 18.59
N LYS A 337 29.62 -5.19 18.49
CA LYS A 337 29.26 -4.39 17.31
C LYS A 337 29.04 -5.22 16.04
N ALA A 338 28.78 -6.52 16.16
CA ALA A 338 28.23 -7.29 15.06
C ALA A 338 26.75 -6.92 14.85
N ILE A 339 26.28 -6.96 13.60
CA ILE A 339 24.86 -6.86 13.25
C ILE A 339 24.30 -8.26 12.97
N TRP A 340 23.05 -8.47 13.39
CA TRP A 340 22.35 -9.74 13.39
C TRP A 340 20.96 -9.57 12.78
N LEU A 341 20.56 -10.51 11.93
CA LEU A 341 19.21 -10.59 11.38
C LEU A 341 18.28 -11.33 12.36
N TYR A 342 17.09 -10.79 12.52
CA TYR A 342 15.99 -11.31 13.32
C TYR A 342 14.79 -11.47 12.40
N LYS A 343 14.63 -12.70 11.92
CA LYS A 343 13.59 -13.06 10.97
C LYS A 343 12.19 -12.79 11.50
N GLY A 344 11.34 -12.16 10.69
CA GLY A 344 9.90 -12.09 10.95
C GLY A 344 9.26 -13.49 11.04
N ASP A 345 7.99 -13.54 11.45
CA ASP A 345 7.14 -14.72 11.22
C ASP A 345 5.79 -14.38 10.59
N GLY A 346 5.58 -13.13 10.15
CA GLY A 346 4.34 -12.65 9.51
C GLY A 346 3.07 -12.93 10.32
N LYS A 347 3.20 -13.10 11.64
CA LYS A 347 2.15 -13.32 12.65
C LYS A 347 2.48 -12.55 13.94
N GLY A 348 3.26 -11.47 13.83
CA GLY A 348 3.59 -10.54 14.90
C GLY A 348 4.59 -11.11 15.87
N SER A 349 5.52 -11.92 15.39
CA SER A 349 6.58 -12.57 16.15
C SER A 349 7.82 -12.76 15.25
N PHE A 350 8.75 -13.59 15.70
CA PHE A 350 9.98 -13.88 14.96
C PHE A 350 10.14 -15.39 14.80
N GLU A 351 10.86 -15.84 13.77
CA GLU A 351 11.30 -17.24 13.71
C GLU A 351 12.18 -17.59 14.92
N PHE A 352 11.75 -18.58 15.71
CA PHE A 352 12.49 -19.03 16.89
C PHE A 352 13.64 -20.00 16.53
N GLY A 353 14.69 -19.46 15.91
CA GLY A 353 15.88 -20.19 15.46
C GLY A 353 17.23 -19.66 15.99
N GLU A 354 18.32 -20.10 15.36
CA GLU A 354 19.64 -19.46 15.51
C GLU A 354 19.67 -18.17 14.67
N GLN A 355 20.01 -17.03 15.29
CA GLN A 355 20.09 -15.76 14.55
C GLN A 355 21.29 -15.76 13.59
N LYS A 356 21.13 -15.11 12.44
CA LYS A 356 22.20 -14.97 11.43
C LYS A 356 23.07 -13.76 11.78
N GLU A 357 24.33 -13.97 12.16
CA GLU A 357 25.31 -12.87 12.21
C GLU A 357 25.60 -12.44 10.77
N LEU A 358 25.15 -11.24 10.39
CA LEU A 358 25.34 -10.71 9.05
C LEU A 358 26.80 -10.29 8.84
N TRP A 359 27.34 -9.51 9.79
CA TRP A 359 28.70 -8.99 9.69
C TRP A 359 29.25 -8.47 11.03
N ALA A 360 30.53 -8.77 11.30
CA ALA A 360 31.24 -8.36 12.51
C ALA A 360 31.87 -6.96 12.39
N GLY A 361 31.78 -6.15 13.47
CA GLY A 361 32.60 -4.95 13.61
C GLY A 361 32.02 -3.64 13.07
N TRP A 362 30.69 -3.51 12.96
CA TRP A 362 29.95 -2.28 12.64
C TRP A 362 30.06 -1.17 13.73
N GLY A 363 31.11 -1.19 14.55
CA GLY A 363 31.44 -0.15 15.53
C GLY A 363 32.01 1.12 14.90
N GLY A 364 32.33 1.09 13.60
CA GLY A 364 32.76 2.25 12.82
C GLY A 364 31.63 3.21 12.43
N TYR A 365 30.37 2.87 12.71
CA TYR A 365 29.19 3.61 12.25
C TYR A 365 28.40 4.18 13.45
N ASP A 366 27.98 5.44 13.37
CA ASP A 366 27.18 6.10 14.41
C ASP A 366 25.67 6.08 14.13
N MET A 367 25.30 5.54 12.97
CA MET A 367 23.94 5.42 12.47
C MET A 367 23.94 4.32 11.40
N ILE A 368 22.86 3.54 11.40
CA ILE A 368 22.47 2.60 10.35
C ILE A 368 20.97 2.83 10.16
N ILE A 369 20.49 2.87 8.92
CA ILE A 369 19.07 2.88 8.52
C ILE A 369 18.91 1.92 7.35
N ALA A 370 17.67 1.52 7.04
CA ALA A 370 17.36 0.61 5.96
C ALA A 370 16.32 1.25 5.03
N PRO A 371 16.70 1.82 3.88
CA PRO A 371 15.77 2.54 3.00
C PRO A 371 14.70 1.66 2.31
N GLY A 372 14.90 0.35 2.23
CA GLY A 372 14.26 -0.49 1.20
C GLY A 372 15.24 -0.71 0.03
N ASP A 373 14.75 -1.12 -1.13
CA ASP A 373 15.57 -1.18 -2.36
C ASP A 373 15.93 0.25 -2.79
N PHE A 374 17.19 0.65 -2.59
CA PHE A 374 17.66 2.02 -2.85
C PHE A 374 18.44 2.13 -4.17
N ASP A 375 18.71 1.02 -4.87
CA ASP A 375 19.43 1.04 -6.15
C ASP A 375 18.84 0.23 -7.32
N GLY A 376 17.61 -0.26 -7.15
CA GLY A 376 16.71 -0.71 -8.20
C GLY A 376 16.95 -2.15 -8.65
N ASP A 377 17.56 -2.99 -7.80
CA ASP A 377 17.80 -4.42 -8.09
C ASP A 377 16.77 -5.38 -7.47
N GLY A 378 15.91 -4.88 -6.58
CA GLY A 378 14.79 -5.58 -5.96
C GLY A 378 15.02 -6.03 -4.51
N ASP A 379 16.24 -5.89 -3.97
CA ASP A 379 16.60 -6.39 -2.64
C ASP A 379 16.78 -5.23 -1.63
N PRO A 380 16.26 -5.31 -0.38
CA PRO A 380 16.38 -4.19 0.56
C PRO A 380 17.80 -3.90 1.05
N ASP A 381 18.20 -2.63 0.98
CA ASP A 381 19.54 -2.14 1.30
C ASP A 381 19.69 -1.66 2.75
N LEU A 382 20.95 -1.51 3.19
CA LEU A 382 21.30 -0.70 4.36
C LEU A 382 22.14 0.53 4.01
N ILE A 383 21.86 1.64 4.67
CA ILE A 383 22.63 2.87 4.60
C ILE A 383 23.28 3.15 5.97
N ALA A 384 24.61 3.34 5.98
CA ALA A 384 25.38 3.51 7.22
C ALA A 384 26.26 4.76 7.21
N ARG A 385 26.21 5.54 8.30
CA ARG A 385 27.04 6.75 8.45
C ARG A 385 28.29 6.47 9.28
N ASN A 386 29.46 6.68 8.68
CA ASN A 386 30.73 6.49 9.35
C ASN A 386 30.89 7.47 10.53
N ALA A 387 31.15 6.94 11.72
CA ALA A 387 31.22 7.70 12.97
C ALA A 387 32.33 8.76 13.00
N THR A 388 33.38 8.61 12.18
CA THR A 388 34.54 9.51 12.14
C THR A 388 34.47 10.50 10.97
N THR A 389 34.29 10.01 9.73
CA THR A 389 34.29 10.88 8.54
C THR A 389 32.94 11.57 8.30
N LYS A 390 31.86 11.00 8.84
CA LYS A 390 30.47 11.37 8.53
C LYS A 390 30.14 11.29 7.02
N ALA A 391 30.87 10.47 6.28
CA ALA A 391 30.43 9.97 4.98
C ALA A 391 29.33 8.91 5.19
N ILE A 392 28.39 8.84 4.25
CA ILE A 392 27.36 7.81 4.20
C ILE A 392 27.69 6.79 3.11
N TRP A 393 27.49 5.52 3.43
CA TRP A 393 27.82 4.37 2.61
C TRP A 393 26.58 3.49 2.41
N LEU A 394 26.37 3.03 1.19
CA LEU A 394 25.37 2.02 0.83
C LEU A 394 25.97 0.61 0.95
N TYR A 395 25.15 -0.30 1.48
CA TYR A 395 25.40 -1.72 1.63
C TYR A 395 24.26 -2.43 0.92
N LYS A 396 24.56 -2.97 -0.26
CA LYS A 396 23.55 -3.65 -1.06
C LYS A 396 23.01 -4.88 -0.34
N GLY A 397 21.70 -5.11 -0.42
CA GLY A 397 21.10 -6.40 -0.06
C GLY A 397 21.65 -7.57 -0.91
N ASP A 398 21.20 -8.79 -0.63
CA ASP A 398 21.33 -9.92 -1.57
C ASP A 398 20.05 -10.78 -1.67
N GLY A 399 18.92 -10.25 -1.18
CA GLY A 399 17.59 -10.90 -1.22
C GLY A 399 17.51 -12.22 -0.45
N ASN A 400 18.56 -12.56 0.30
CA ASN A 400 18.78 -13.84 0.95
C ASN A 400 19.34 -13.64 2.37
N GLY A 401 19.08 -12.48 2.98
CA GLY A 401 19.37 -12.17 4.38
C GLY A 401 20.84 -11.87 4.61
N SER A 402 21.50 -11.21 3.67
CA SER A 402 22.94 -10.98 3.62
C SER A 402 23.20 -9.73 2.75
N PHE A 403 24.46 -9.46 2.41
CA PHE A 403 24.86 -8.32 1.59
C PHE A 403 25.65 -8.78 0.37
N GLU A 404 25.59 -8.05 -0.74
CA GLU A 404 26.56 -8.23 -1.83
C GLU A 404 28.01 -8.06 -1.31
N PHE A 405 28.87 -9.02 -1.65
CA PHE A 405 30.28 -8.99 -1.27
C PHE A 405 31.11 -8.11 -2.24
N GLY A 406 30.92 -6.78 -2.17
CA GLY A 406 31.52 -5.79 -3.06
C GLY A 406 32.28 -4.63 -2.38
N GLU A 407 32.65 -3.62 -3.18
CA GLU A 407 33.09 -2.31 -2.66
C GLU A 407 31.86 -1.47 -2.30
N GLN A 408 31.74 -1.07 -1.03
CA GLN A 408 30.65 -0.21 -0.55
C GLN A 408 30.67 1.13 -1.30
N LYS A 409 29.49 1.61 -1.73
CA LYS A 409 29.35 2.87 -2.46
C LYS A 409 29.29 4.04 -1.47
N GLU A 410 30.29 4.92 -1.45
CA GLU A 410 30.18 6.19 -0.72
C GLU A 410 29.17 7.07 -1.44
N LEU A 411 27.98 7.25 -0.85
CA LEU A 411 26.91 8.06 -1.46
C LEU A 411 27.29 9.54 -1.45
N TRP A 412 27.69 10.04 -0.28
CA TRP A 412 28.03 11.45 -0.11
C TRP A 412 28.82 11.73 1.17
N ALA A 413 29.78 12.66 1.08
CA ALA A 413 30.64 13.08 2.18
C ALA A 413 30.08 14.29 2.95
N GLY A 414 30.13 14.26 4.29
CA GLY A 414 29.90 15.45 5.12
C GLY A 414 28.55 15.55 5.85
N TRP A 415 27.84 14.43 6.04
CA TRP A 415 26.60 14.35 6.82
C TRP A 415 26.76 14.61 8.34
N GLY A 416 27.89 15.18 8.76
CA GLY A 416 28.13 15.63 10.13
C GLY A 416 27.31 16.86 10.53
N GLY A 417 26.65 17.50 9.55
CA GLY A 417 25.68 18.57 9.79
C GLY A 417 24.33 18.08 10.36
N TYR A 418 24.04 16.77 10.35
CA TYR A 418 22.72 16.21 10.68
C TYR A 418 22.75 15.41 11.99
N ASP A 419 21.78 15.64 12.88
CA ASP A 419 21.69 14.90 14.15
C ASP A 419 20.75 13.69 14.11
N MET A 420 19.92 13.61 13.07
CA MET A 420 18.94 12.56 12.81
C MET A 420 18.77 12.45 11.31
N ILE A 421 18.75 11.22 10.80
CA ILE A 421 18.46 10.86 9.41
C ILE A 421 17.62 9.59 9.50
N ILE A 422 16.56 9.53 8.70
CA ILE A 422 15.61 8.43 8.60
C ILE A 422 15.28 8.19 7.11
N THR A 423 14.67 7.04 6.82
CA THR A 423 13.92 6.81 5.59
C THR A 423 12.41 6.85 5.91
N PRO A 424 11.59 7.57 5.13
CA PRO A 424 10.14 7.38 5.06
C PRO A 424 9.69 6.32 4.05
N GLY A 425 10.58 5.73 3.24
CA GLY A 425 10.21 5.10 1.96
C GLY A 425 10.13 6.15 0.84
N ASP A 426 9.33 5.91 -0.20
CA ASP A 426 9.01 6.95 -1.20
C ASP A 426 8.11 8.02 -0.55
N PHE A 427 8.62 9.24 -0.42
CA PHE A 427 7.91 10.36 0.20
C PHE A 427 7.44 11.42 -0.80
N ASP A 428 7.72 11.25 -2.10
CA ASP A 428 7.30 12.20 -3.13
C ASP A 428 6.68 11.67 -4.43
N GLY A 429 6.47 10.35 -4.50
CA GLY A 429 5.64 9.68 -5.50
C GLY A 429 6.36 9.45 -6.83
N ASP A 430 7.70 9.33 -6.82
CA ASP A 430 8.48 8.97 -8.02
C ASP A 430 8.91 7.49 -8.08
N GLY A 431 8.69 6.72 -7.00
CA GLY A 431 8.92 5.29 -6.90
C GLY A 431 10.23 4.88 -6.21
N ASP A 432 11.13 5.84 -5.91
CA ASP A 432 12.44 5.57 -5.32
C ASP A 432 12.47 5.93 -3.81
N PRO A 433 13.12 5.17 -2.91
CA PRO A 433 13.11 5.50 -1.48
C PRO A 433 13.93 6.76 -1.12
N ASP A 434 13.32 7.62 -0.31
CA ASP A 434 13.87 8.91 0.11
C ASP A 434 14.61 8.84 1.46
N LEU A 435 15.41 9.87 1.74
CA LEU A 435 15.97 10.13 3.08
C LEU A 435 15.52 11.49 3.63
N ILE A 436 15.03 11.53 4.87
CA ILE A 436 14.73 12.78 5.59
C ILE A 436 15.78 13.02 6.68
N ALA A 437 16.39 14.21 6.64
CA ALA A 437 17.54 14.55 7.49
C ALA A 437 17.34 15.86 8.27
N ARG A 438 17.48 15.80 9.60
CA ARG A 438 17.35 16.96 10.47
C ARG A 438 18.69 17.64 10.73
N ASN A 439 18.79 18.91 10.32
CA ASN A 439 19.98 19.71 10.53
C ASN A 439 20.24 19.93 12.03
N SER A 440 21.43 19.56 12.50
CA SER A 440 21.83 19.59 13.91
C SER A 440 21.80 20.98 14.54
N THR A 441 21.89 22.05 13.75
CA THR A 441 21.95 23.44 14.22
C THR A 441 20.62 24.17 14.06
N THR A 442 20.02 24.16 12.86
CA THR A 442 18.75 24.87 12.59
C THR A 442 17.51 24.09 13.03
N LYS A 443 17.64 22.77 13.20
CA LYS A 443 16.54 21.82 13.41
C LYS A 443 15.46 21.87 12.31
N ALA A 444 15.81 22.33 11.12
CA ALA A 444 15.01 22.11 9.92
C ALA A 444 15.24 20.68 9.40
N ILE A 445 14.18 20.06 8.88
CA ILE A 445 14.26 18.79 8.14
C ILE A 445 14.34 19.03 6.65
N TRP A 446 15.15 18.22 5.99
CA TRP A 446 15.45 18.28 4.56
C TRP A 446 15.16 16.93 3.92
N LEU A 447 14.45 16.93 2.80
CA LEU A 447 14.33 15.77 1.93
C LEU A 447 15.61 15.61 1.12
N TYR A 448 16.04 14.37 0.94
CA TYR A 448 17.07 13.94 0.01
C TYR A 448 16.44 12.86 -0.86
N LYS A 449 16.00 13.26 -2.06
CA LYS A 449 15.33 12.36 -3.00
C LYS A 449 16.22 11.18 -3.38
N GLY A 450 15.66 9.99 -3.52
CA GLY A 450 16.32 8.85 -4.17
C GLY A 450 16.72 9.13 -5.63
N ASP A 451 17.26 8.12 -6.31
CA ASP A 451 17.37 8.10 -7.78
C ASP A 451 17.24 6.70 -8.40
N GLY A 452 16.76 5.71 -7.62
CA GLY A 452 16.54 4.33 -8.07
C GLY A 452 17.80 3.62 -8.56
N ASN A 453 18.96 4.19 -8.27
CA ASN A 453 20.28 3.78 -8.76
C ASN A 453 21.34 3.98 -7.67
N GLY A 454 20.94 4.05 -6.40
CA GLY A 454 21.82 4.05 -5.22
C GLY A 454 22.53 5.37 -5.01
N SER A 455 21.84 6.49 -5.22
CA SER A 455 22.38 7.83 -5.10
C SER A 455 21.24 8.78 -4.73
N PHE A 456 21.41 10.08 -4.95
CA PHE A 456 20.36 11.08 -4.72
C PHE A 456 20.21 11.98 -5.96
N GLU A 457 19.00 12.45 -6.27
CA GLU A 457 18.79 13.47 -7.31
C GLU A 457 19.71 14.69 -7.10
N PHE A 458 20.41 15.09 -8.17
CA PHE A 458 21.52 16.03 -8.06
C PHE A 458 21.07 17.48 -7.78
N GLY A 459 21.04 17.84 -6.49
CA GLY A 459 20.69 19.17 -5.99
C GLY A 459 19.27 19.26 -5.40
N ALA A 460 18.56 18.14 -5.28
CA ALA A 460 17.16 18.07 -4.84
C ALA A 460 16.89 18.32 -3.35
N GLN A 461 17.87 18.80 -2.56
CA GLN A 461 17.66 18.99 -1.12
C GLN A 461 16.58 20.06 -0.83
N LYS A 462 15.40 19.61 -0.40
CA LYS A 462 14.20 20.43 -0.16
C LYS A 462 14.03 20.63 1.34
N GLU A 463 14.08 21.87 1.84
CA GLU A 463 13.69 22.13 3.23
C GLU A 463 12.18 21.90 3.35
N ILE A 464 11.78 20.82 4.04
CA ILE A 464 10.37 20.46 4.20
C ILE A 464 9.74 21.37 5.26
N TRP A 465 10.42 21.52 6.42
CA TRP A 465 9.92 22.32 7.53
C TRP A 465 11.04 22.70 8.54
N ALA A 466 11.16 23.99 8.85
CA ALA A 466 11.92 24.49 10.00
C ALA A 466 11.22 24.22 11.35
N GLY A 467 11.99 23.88 12.39
CA GLY A 467 11.50 23.89 13.78
C GLY A 467 11.30 22.52 14.44
N TRP A 468 11.67 21.43 13.78
CA TRP A 468 11.61 20.04 14.27
C TRP A 468 12.59 19.71 15.41
N GLY A 469 13.05 20.73 16.13
CA GLY A 469 13.84 20.61 17.36
C GLY A 469 13.00 20.27 18.60
N GLY A 470 11.68 20.26 18.47
CA GLY A 470 10.74 19.82 19.50
C GLY A 470 10.60 18.30 19.62
N PHE A 471 11.19 17.51 18.72
CA PHE A 471 11.06 16.05 18.67
C PHE A 471 12.36 15.34 19.05
N ASP A 472 12.27 14.23 19.79
CA ASP A 472 13.43 13.38 20.14
C ASP A 472 13.47 12.02 19.44
N LEU A 473 12.42 11.70 18.68
CA LEU A 473 12.32 10.55 17.79
C LEU A 473 11.49 10.96 16.57
N ILE A 474 11.92 10.47 15.42
CA ILE A 474 11.16 10.41 14.16
C ILE A 474 11.33 8.96 13.67
N VAL A 475 10.26 8.35 13.18
CA VAL A 475 10.19 6.99 12.59
C VAL A 475 9.11 6.97 11.51
#